data_AF-A0A6J7ZEN4-F1
#
_entry.id   AF-A0A6J7ZEN4-F1
#
_cell.length_a   1.000
_cell.length_b   1.000
_cell.length_c   1.000
_cell.angle_alpha   90.00
_cell.angle_beta   90.00
_cell.angle_gamma   90.00
#
_symmetry.space_group_name_H-M   'P 1'
#
loop_
_entity.id
_entity.type
_entity.pdbx_description
1 polymer ?
#
loop_
_entity_poly.entity_id
_entity_poly.type
_entity_poly.pdbx_seq_one_letter_code
_entity_poly.pdbx_strand_id
1 'polypeptide(L)'
;MLNSLLDRLETPFDPLLEAENQAKRKAGQKVERPDPLDVILATNMISVGVDVKRLGLMVACGQPKNTAEYIQATSRVGRSYPGLVITVYNWARPRDLSHYERFEHYHATFYQHVEALSVTPFASGALYRGLSALFVSLVRLCGDEFNQNNSPGLIQRNHPFIQEAINVIVRRAELIEGVEKGQQVRRELEAKLDTWLNKAQTLAGGATLKYKVTSRDGTAINLLENAGQGQWQDFTCLASLRNVEPTIGLILTDQPLDEERDRKPQPFE
;
A
#
# COMPACT_ATOMS: atom_id res chain seq x y z
N MET A 1 -1.54 -4.55 20.79
CA MET A 1 -0.25 -5.09 21.29
C MET A 1 0.95 -4.49 20.56
N LEU A 2 0.92 -4.34 19.23
CA LEU A 2 2.00 -3.71 18.47
C LEU A 2 2.17 -2.20 18.80
N ASN A 3 1.08 -1.43 18.86
CA ASN A 3 1.15 0.02 19.15
C ASN A 3 1.77 0.32 20.52
N SER A 4 1.43 -0.46 21.56
CA SER A 4 2.01 -0.28 22.90
C SER A 4 3.51 -0.62 22.99
N LEU A 5 4.05 -1.43 22.08
CA LEU A 5 5.49 -1.70 22.00
C LEU A 5 6.21 -0.56 21.29
N LEU A 6 5.61 -0.02 20.23
CA LEU A 6 6.13 1.13 19.49
C LEU A 6 6.20 2.38 20.36
N ASP A 7 5.13 2.67 21.13
CA ASP A 7 5.11 3.80 22.06
C ASP A 7 6.26 3.72 23.08
N ARG A 8 6.58 2.52 23.57
CA ARG A 8 7.70 2.27 24.49
C ARG A 8 9.07 2.37 23.84
N LEU A 9 9.17 2.13 22.54
CA LEU A 9 10.39 2.34 21.75
C LEU A 9 10.61 3.82 21.43
N GLU A 10 9.58 4.65 21.43
CA GLU A 10 9.74 6.10 21.28
C GLU A 10 10.06 6.81 22.60
N THR A 11 9.60 6.27 23.74
CA THR A 11 9.87 6.86 25.06
C THR A 11 11.38 6.95 25.34
N PRO A 12 11.93 8.16 25.60
CA PRO A 12 13.33 8.30 26.00
C PRO A 12 13.53 7.81 27.43
N PHE A 13 14.72 7.28 27.70
CA PHE A 13 15.13 6.92 29.06
C PHE A 13 15.36 8.18 29.90
N ASP A 14 14.75 8.22 31.09
CA ASP A 14 14.94 9.28 32.09
C ASP A 14 15.06 8.63 33.49
N PRO A 15 16.23 8.75 34.15
CA PRO A 15 16.50 8.09 35.43
C PRO A 15 15.62 8.60 36.58
N LEU A 16 15.17 9.86 36.53
CA LEU A 16 14.31 10.43 37.57
C LEU A 16 12.90 9.85 37.46
N LEU A 17 12.36 9.79 36.23
CA LEU A 17 11.06 9.18 35.97
C LEU A 17 11.05 7.67 36.27
N GLU A 18 12.16 6.97 36.02
CA GLU A 18 12.27 5.56 36.39
C GLU A 18 12.20 5.36 37.91
N ALA A 19 12.94 6.16 38.68
CA ALA A 19 12.91 6.11 40.14
C ALA A 19 11.51 6.44 40.70
N GLU A 20 10.82 7.43 40.14
CA GLU A 20 9.43 7.74 40.49
C GLU A 20 8.47 6.60 40.16
N ASN A 21 8.61 5.98 38.98
CA ASN A 21 7.79 4.84 38.57
C ASN A 21 8.01 3.64 39.51
N GLN A 22 9.25 3.38 39.91
CA GLN A 22 9.59 2.34 40.88
C GLN A 22 8.98 2.63 42.26
N ALA A 23 9.01 3.89 42.72
CA ALA A 23 8.41 4.29 43.98
C ALA A 23 6.87 4.16 43.95
N LYS A 24 6.23 4.59 42.86
CA LYS A 24 4.77 4.44 42.65
C LYS A 24 4.35 2.97 42.64
N ARG A 25 5.13 2.09 42.00
CA ARG A 25 4.90 0.62 42.02
C ARG A 25 5.00 0.05 43.43
N LYS A 26 6.02 0.44 44.20
CA LYS A 26 6.18 0.01 45.61
C LYS A 26 5.00 0.48 46.48
N ALA A 27 4.41 1.64 46.16
CA ALA A 27 3.24 2.19 46.84
C ALA A 27 1.88 1.66 46.29
N GLY A 28 1.88 0.74 45.33
CA GLY A 28 0.65 0.19 44.72
C GLY A 28 -0.12 1.18 43.83
N GLN A 29 0.52 2.28 43.41
CA GLN A 29 -0.08 3.31 42.57
C GLN A 29 0.08 2.98 41.08
N LYS A 30 -0.89 3.42 40.26
CA LYS A 30 -0.85 3.22 38.81
C LYS A 30 0.22 4.10 38.17
N VAL A 31 1.03 3.51 37.30
CA VAL A 31 2.04 4.22 36.51
C VAL A 31 1.43 4.69 35.20
N GLU A 32 1.54 5.98 34.89
CA GLU A 32 0.93 6.61 33.72
C GLU A 32 1.79 6.50 32.45
N ARG A 33 3.12 6.57 32.59
CA ARG A 33 4.06 6.44 31.46
C ARG A 33 4.69 5.05 31.42
N PRO A 34 4.68 4.37 30.27
CA PRO A 34 5.27 3.05 30.16
C PRO A 34 6.81 3.14 30.15
N ASP A 35 7.48 2.13 30.71
CA ASP A 35 8.94 2.09 30.75
C ASP A 35 9.53 2.01 29.33
N PRO A 36 10.63 2.74 29.06
CA PRO A 36 11.31 2.70 27.78
C PRO A 36 11.83 1.28 27.48
N LEU A 37 11.86 0.91 26.20
CA LEU A 37 12.51 -0.32 25.73
C LEU A 37 13.86 0.01 25.10
N ASP A 38 14.97 -0.43 25.70
CA ASP A 38 16.32 -0.09 25.23
C ASP A 38 16.87 -1.04 24.17
N VAL A 39 16.43 -2.29 24.18
CA VAL A 39 16.85 -3.33 23.23
C VAL A 39 15.64 -4.01 22.65
N ILE A 40 15.65 -4.19 21.33
CA ILE A 40 14.65 -4.98 20.62
C ILE A 40 15.34 -5.98 19.70
N LEU A 41 14.84 -7.21 19.71
CA LEU A 41 15.11 -8.19 18.67
C LEU A 41 13.99 -8.11 17.66
N ALA A 42 14.36 -7.79 16.42
CA ALA A 42 13.41 -7.65 15.32
C ALA A 42 13.87 -8.45 14.11
N THR A 43 12.90 -8.99 13.38
CA THR A 43 13.11 -9.56 12.04
C THR A 43 13.01 -8.45 10.99
N ASN A 44 12.87 -8.81 9.72
CA ASN A 44 12.63 -7.89 8.61
C ASN A 44 11.48 -6.90 8.86
N MET A 45 10.58 -7.13 9.81
CA MET A 45 9.51 -6.18 10.16
C MET A 45 10.00 -4.79 10.58
N ILE A 46 11.27 -4.61 10.99
CA ILE A 46 11.79 -3.26 11.29
C ILE A 46 12.12 -2.43 10.04
N SER A 47 12.26 -3.07 8.86
CA SER A 47 12.56 -2.35 7.61
C SER A 47 11.33 -1.57 7.11
N VAL A 48 10.12 -2.07 7.38
CA VAL A 48 8.85 -1.55 6.90
C VAL A 48 8.02 -0.87 8.01
N GLY A 49 7.71 0.42 7.83
CA GLY A 49 6.60 1.08 8.52
C GLY A 49 6.79 1.50 9.99
N VAL A 50 7.92 1.19 10.64
CA VAL A 50 8.21 1.64 12.02
C VAL A 50 9.18 2.83 12.00
N ASP A 51 8.77 3.97 12.58
CA ASP A 51 9.57 5.21 12.64
C ASP A 51 10.01 5.54 14.07
N VAL A 52 11.07 4.86 14.54
CA VAL A 52 11.66 5.14 15.87
C VAL A 52 12.90 6.00 15.71
N LYS A 53 12.83 7.25 16.17
CA LYS A 53 13.91 8.25 16.00
C LYS A 53 15.15 8.01 16.88
N ARG A 54 15.04 7.22 17.95
CA ARG A 54 16.06 7.06 18.99
C ARG A 54 17.03 5.88 18.81
N LEU A 55 16.93 5.14 17.71
CA LEU A 55 17.82 4.00 17.47
C LEU A 55 19.24 4.49 17.14
N GLY A 56 20.19 4.23 18.04
CA GLY A 56 21.60 4.61 17.91
C GLY A 56 22.55 3.45 17.58
N LEU A 57 22.13 2.20 17.80
CA LEU A 57 22.92 1.02 17.51
C LEU A 57 22.04 -0.05 16.85
N MET A 58 22.56 -0.70 15.82
CA MET A 58 21.96 -1.89 15.22
C MET A 58 23.01 -2.96 14.99
N VAL A 59 22.67 -4.20 15.34
CA VAL A 59 23.44 -5.38 14.96
C VAL A 59 22.65 -6.11 13.87
N ALA A 60 23.16 -6.07 12.65
CA ALA A 60 22.57 -6.77 11.51
C ALA A 60 23.18 -8.18 11.41
N CYS A 61 22.40 -9.19 11.77
CA CYS A 61 22.84 -10.59 11.75
C CYS A 61 22.61 -11.23 10.37
N GLY A 62 23.68 -11.38 9.61
CA GLY A 62 23.71 -11.91 8.25
C GLY A 62 23.28 -10.88 7.20
N GLN A 63 23.54 -11.20 5.92
CA GLN A 63 23.08 -10.37 4.83
C GLN A 63 21.60 -10.68 4.52
N PRO A 64 20.69 -9.68 4.50
CA PRO A 64 19.33 -9.84 3.98
C PRO A 64 19.32 -10.37 2.55
N LYS A 65 18.18 -10.93 2.12
CA LYS A 65 18.09 -11.46 0.74
C LYS A 65 18.16 -10.34 -0.30
N ASN A 66 17.61 -9.18 0.03
CA ASN A 66 17.48 -8.04 -0.88
C ASN A 66 18.26 -6.83 -0.34
N THR A 67 18.97 -6.13 -1.23
CA THR A 67 19.77 -4.95 -0.83
C THR A 67 18.88 -3.81 -0.35
N ALA A 68 17.69 -3.64 -0.92
CA ALA A 68 16.71 -2.66 -0.46
C ALA A 68 16.30 -2.89 1.00
N GLU A 69 16.10 -4.14 1.43
CA GLU A 69 15.78 -4.46 2.83
C GLU A 69 16.92 -4.06 3.77
N TYR A 70 18.16 -4.34 3.36
CA TYR A 70 19.36 -3.95 4.12
C TYR A 70 19.45 -2.43 4.29
N ILE A 71 19.27 -1.67 3.21
CA ILE A 71 19.29 -0.20 3.24
C ILE A 71 18.14 0.34 4.11
N GLN A 72 16.94 -0.19 3.94
CA GLN A 72 15.76 0.24 4.70
C GLN A 72 15.89 -0.03 6.20
N ALA A 73 16.50 -1.16 6.59
CA ALA A 73 16.73 -1.50 7.99
C ALA A 73 17.84 -0.65 8.61
N THR A 74 19.00 -0.58 7.96
CA THR A 74 20.18 0.13 8.50
C THR A 74 20.00 1.65 8.54
N SER A 75 19.27 2.24 7.59
CA SER A 75 18.90 3.67 7.60
C SER A 75 17.92 4.08 8.71
N ARG A 76 17.43 3.13 9.53
CA ARG A 76 16.66 3.45 10.75
C ARG A 76 17.55 3.93 11.88
N VAL A 77 18.83 3.59 11.85
CA VAL A 77 19.80 3.93 12.88
C VAL A 77 20.48 5.23 12.55
N GLY A 78 20.67 6.07 13.56
CA GLY A 78 21.43 7.30 13.42
C GLY A 78 20.66 8.49 12.83
N ARG A 79 19.32 8.51 12.96
CA ARG A 79 18.47 9.59 12.39
C ARG A 79 18.58 10.91 13.15
N SER A 80 18.64 10.86 14.47
CA SER A 80 18.66 12.05 15.34
C SER A 80 20.08 12.39 15.84
N TYR A 81 20.90 11.36 16.01
CA TYR A 81 22.27 11.41 16.53
C TYR A 81 23.12 10.43 15.72
N PRO A 82 24.46 10.54 15.71
CA PRO A 82 25.32 9.54 15.05
C PRO A 82 24.97 8.12 15.51
N GLY A 83 24.79 7.23 14.54
CA GLY A 83 24.43 5.84 14.78
C GLY A 83 25.53 4.87 14.35
N LEU A 84 25.59 3.72 14.99
CA LEU A 84 26.51 2.63 14.66
C LEU A 84 25.73 1.42 14.15
N VAL A 85 26.13 0.90 13.00
CA VAL A 85 25.62 -0.36 12.46
C VAL A 85 26.75 -1.39 12.45
N ILE A 86 26.53 -2.53 13.10
CA ILE A 86 27.47 -3.64 13.16
C ILE A 86 26.88 -4.79 12.36
N THR A 87 27.52 -5.15 11.24
CA THR A 87 27.12 -6.31 10.42
C THR A 87 27.88 -7.55 10.86
N VAL A 88 27.15 -8.60 11.25
CA VAL A 88 27.71 -9.88 11.68
C VAL A 88 27.38 -10.94 10.65
N TYR A 89 28.37 -11.39 9.88
CA TYR A 89 28.20 -12.38 8.82
C TYR A 89 28.47 -13.80 9.29
N ASN A 90 27.73 -14.77 8.74
CA ASN A 90 27.96 -16.19 9.03
C ASN A 90 28.89 -16.82 7.98
N TRP A 91 30.09 -17.25 8.40
CA TRP A 91 31.09 -17.88 7.53
C TRP A 91 30.59 -19.15 6.83
N ALA A 92 29.65 -19.88 7.43
CA ALA A 92 29.08 -21.10 6.84
C ALA A 92 28.12 -20.80 5.68
N ARG A 93 27.75 -19.52 5.44
CA ARG A 93 26.90 -19.09 4.34
C ARG A 93 27.74 -18.43 3.26
N PRO A 94 27.90 -19.04 2.06
CA PRO A 94 28.72 -18.49 0.98
C PRO A 94 28.34 -17.05 0.57
N ARG A 95 27.04 -16.70 0.66
CA ARG A 95 26.56 -15.34 0.39
C ARG A 95 27.13 -14.32 1.37
N ASP A 96 27.05 -14.63 2.67
CA ASP A 96 27.52 -13.75 3.72
C ASP A 96 29.05 -13.57 3.62
N LEU A 97 29.78 -14.64 3.27
CA LEU A 97 31.22 -14.58 3.01
C LEU A 97 31.56 -13.66 1.83
N SER A 98 30.84 -13.78 0.71
CA SER A 98 31.03 -12.91 -0.47
C SER A 98 30.77 -11.42 -0.14
N HIS A 99 29.77 -11.12 0.70
CA HIS A 99 29.52 -9.76 1.17
C HIS A 99 30.61 -9.26 2.12
N TYR A 100 31.13 -10.12 2.99
CA TYR A 100 32.25 -9.79 3.87
C TYR A 100 33.52 -9.45 3.06
N GLU A 101 33.88 -10.27 2.07
CA GLU A 101 35.06 -10.06 1.22
C GLU A 101 34.97 -8.75 0.40
N ARG A 102 33.76 -8.28 0.08
CA ARG A 102 33.53 -7.08 -0.73
C ARG A 102 32.93 -5.95 0.07
N PHE A 103 33.04 -5.96 1.40
CA PHE A 103 32.28 -5.09 2.29
C PHE A 103 32.39 -3.61 1.94
N GLU A 104 33.61 -3.09 1.79
CA GLU A 104 33.85 -1.67 1.47
C GLU A 104 33.30 -1.30 0.09
N HIS A 105 33.61 -2.10 -0.93
CA HIS A 105 33.15 -1.85 -2.29
C HIS A 105 31.63 -1.93 -2.40
N TYR A 106 31.02 -2.91 -1.73
CA TYR A 106 29.57 -3.06 -1.64
C TYR A 106 28.96 -1.81 -1.00
N HIS A 107 29.45 -1.33 0.15
CA HIS A 107 28.89 -0.13 0.78
C HIS A 107 29.14 1.16 -0.01
N ALA A 108 30.24 1.24 -0.76
CA ALA A 108 30.49 2.36 -1.67
C ALA A 108 29.53 2.38 -2.88
N THR A 109 28.98 1.22 -3.28
CA THR A 109 28.15 1.06 -4.49
C THR A 109 26.76 0.45 -4.24
N PHE A 110 26.36 0.30 -2.98
CA PHE A 110 25.16 -0.43 -2.53
C PHE A 110 23.85 -0.03 -3.22
N TYR A 111 23.68 1.24 -3.61
CA TYR A 111 22.51 1.67 -4.39
C TYR A 111 22.42 1.03 -5.78
N GLN A 112 23.54 0.63 -6.38
CA GLN A 112 23.58 -0.07 -7.68
C GLN A 112 23.14 -1.53 -7.55
N HIS A 113 23.29 -2.11 -6.36
CA HIS A 113 22.91 -3.49 -6.06
C HIS A 113 21.44 -3.61 -5.61
N VAL A 114 20.70 -2.50 -5.58
CA VAL A 114 19.25 -2.51 -5.32
C VAL A 114 18.56 -3.17 -6.50
N GLU A 115 17.92 -4.29 -6.24
CA GLU A 115 17.16 -5.03 -7.21
C GLU A 115 16.06 -4.13 -7.79
N ALA A 116 16.03 -4.01 -9.12
CA ALA A 116 14.90 -3.38 -9.79
C ALA A 116 13.65 -4.20 -9.46
N LEU A 117 12.64 -3.57 -8.85
CA LEU A 117 11.32 -4.18 -8.80
C LEU A 117 10.86 -4.36 -10.26
N SER A 118 10.71 -5.60 -10.70
CA SER A 118 10.08 -5.92 -11.97
C SER A 118 8.59 -5.59 -11.85
N VAL A 119 8.23 -4.36 -12.17
CA VAL A 119 6.83 -3.98 -12.39
C VAL A 119 6.52 -4.23 -13.85
N THR A 120 5.43 -4.95 -14.12
CA THR A 120 4.89 -5.06 -15.49
C THR A 120 3.97 -3.86 -15.72
N PRO A 121 4.38 -2.86 -16.54
CA PRO A 121 3.52 -1.73 -16.83
C PRO A 121 2.22 -2.20 -17.49
N PHE A 122 1.11 -1.49 -17.21
CA PHE A 122 -0.20 -1.80 -17.81
C PHE A 122 -0.64 -3.27 -17.67
N ALA A 123 -0.22 -3.95 -16.59
CA ALA A 123 -0.69 -5.29 -16.25
C ALA A 123 -2.23 -5.31 -16.17
N SER A 124 -2.86 -6.36 -16.68
CA SER A 124 -4.33 -6.49 -16.75
C SER A 124 -5.00 -6.28 -15.39
N GLY A 125 -4.44 -6.84 -14.31
CA GLY A 125 -4.94 -6.63 -12.95
C GLY A 125 -4.85 -5.18 -12.47
N ALA A 126 -3.79 -4.46 -12.86
CA ALA A 126 -3.64 -3.04 -12.53
C ALA A 126 -4.63 -2.16 -13.30
N LEU A 127 -4.88 -2.47 -14.58
CA LEU A 127 -5.90 -1.79 -15.39
C LEU A 127 -7.30 -2.06 -14.85
N TYR A 128 -7.63 -3.33 -14.60
CA TYR A 128 -8.92 -3.72 -14.04
C TYR A 128 -9.25 -2.99 -12.73
N ARG A 129 -8.25 -2.80 -11.85
CA ARG A 129 -8.44 -2.17 -10.53
C ARG A 129 -8.29 -0.67 -10.50
N GLY A 130 -7.42 -0.11 -11.35
CA GLY A 130 -7.00 1.30 -11.24
C GLY A 130 -7.53 2.21 -12.34
N LEU A 131 -7.89 1.66 -13.51
CA LEU A 131 -8.15 2.47 -14.71
C LEU A 131 -9.36 3.39 -14.54
N SER A 132 -10.43 2.93 -13.87
CA SER A 132 -11.63 3.73 -13.65
C SER A 132 -11.39 4.94 -12.75
N ALA A 133 -10.65 4.74 -11.65
CA ALA A 133 -10.29 5.81 -10.73
C ALA A 133 -9.40 6.85 -11.43
N LEU A 134 -8.41 6.39 -12.20
CA LEU A 134 -7.53 7.25 -12.98
C LEU A 134 -8.32 8.06 -14.01
N PHE A 135 -9.20 7.40 -14.76
CA PHE A 135 -10.02 8.03 -15.79
C PHE A 135 -10.92 9.12 -15.21
N VAL A 136 -11.71 8.80 -14.18
CA VAL A 136 -12.59 9.78 -13.53
C VAL A 136 -11.79 10.93 -12.92
N SER A 137 -10.64 10.65 -12.32
CA SER A 137 -9.78 11.69 -11.75
C SER A 137 -9.25 12.65 -12.82
N LEU A 138 -8.81 12.14 -13.97
CA LEU A 138 -8.34 12.99 -15.06
C LEU A 138 -9.46 13.85 -15.64
N VAL A 139 -10.66 13.29 -15.84
CA VAL A 139 -11.83 14.07 -16.30
C VAL A 139 -12.12 15.25 -15.37
N ARG A 140 -11.99 15.06 -14.05
CA ARG A 140 -12.17 16.13 -13.05
C ARG A 140 -11.00 17.12 -13.02
N LEU A 141 -9.78 16.67 -13.30
CA LEU A 141 -8.61 17.54 -13.33
C LEU A 141 -8.48 18.37 -14.61
N CYS A 142 -9.20 18.00 -15.69
CA CYS A 142 -9.22 18.78 -16.93
C CYS A 142 -9.90 20.15 -16.78
N GLY A 143 -10.78 20.34 -15.80
CA GLY A 143 -11.47 21.62 -15.57
C GLY A 143 -12.56 21.53 -14.49
N ASP A 144 -13.23 22.65 -14.21
CA ASP A 144 -14.15 22.74 -13.07
C ASP A 144 -15.56 22.17 -13.30
N GLU A 145 -15.94 21.93 -14.54
CA GLU A 145 -17.30 21.52 -14.92
C GLU A 145 -17.75 20.20 -14.26
N PHE A 146 -16.81 19.27 -14.08
CA PHE A 146 -17.09 17.97 -13.45
C PHE A 146 -16.56 17.86 -12.01
N ASN A 147 -16.20 18.97 -11.37
CA ASN A 147 -15.64 18.92 -10.02
C ASN A 147 -16.68 18.68 -8.93
N GLN A 148 -17.91 19.15 -9.15
CA GLN A 148 -19.01 19.03 -8.19
C GLN A 148 -19.44 17.58 -7.98
N ASN A 149 -19.91 17.25 -6.78
CA ASN A 149 -20.31 15.86 -6.50
C ASN A 149 -21.49 15.37 -7.37
N ASN A 150 -22.34 16.29 -7.85
CA ASN A 150 -23.56 15.99 -8.61
C ASN A 150 -23.38 16.11 -10.14
N SER A 151 -22.16 16.41 -10.63
CA SER A 151 -21.90 16.55 -12.06
C SER A 151 -21.71 15.25 -12.87
N PRO A 152 -21.49 14.04 -12.31
CA PRO A 152 -21.18 12.89 -13.17
C PRO A 152 -22.34 12.43 -14.05
N GLY A 153 -23.55 12.91 -13.81
CA GLY A 153 -24.69 12.68 -14.71
C GLY A 153 -24.71 13.57 -15.96
N LEU A 154 -23.90 14.62 -16.01
CA LEU A 154 -23.90 15.63 -17.08
C LEU A 154 -22.89 15.33 -18.20
N ILE A 155 -22.16 14.22 -18.10
CA ILE A 155 -21.09 13.90 -19.04
C ILE A 155 -21.62 13.59 -20.44
N GLN A 156 -20.82 13.90 -21.45
CA GLN A 156 -21.11 13.58 -22.85
C GLN A 156 -19.91 12.89 -23.48
N ARG A 157 -20.14 11.88 -24.32
CA ARG A 157 -19.07 11.09 -24.94
C ARG A 157 -18.01 11.97 -25.63
N ASN A 158 -18.46 12.97 -26.38
CA ASN A 158 -17.58 13.83 -27.19
C ASN A 158 -17.09 15.06 -26.42
N HIS A 159 -17.28 15.11 -25.10
CA HIS A 159 -16.82 16.25 -24.30
C HIS A 159 -15.29 16.38 -24.36
N PRO A 160 -14.72 17.58 -24.57
CA PRO A 160 -13.28 17.79 -24.67
C PRO A 160 -12.49 17.17 -23.50
N PHE A 161 -12.97 17.34 -22.27
CA PHE A 161 -12.31 16.77 -21.08
C PHE A 161 -12.29 15.24 -21.06
N ILE A 162 -13.34 14.59 -21.57
CA ILE A 162 -13.40 13.13 -21.64
C ILE A 162 -12.42 12.61 -22.70
N GLN A 163 -12.44 13.23 -23.88
CA GLN A 163 -11.55 12.86 -24.97
C GLN A 163 -10.09 13.10 -24.59
N GLU A 164 -9.78 14.21 -23.92
CA GLU A 164 -8.44 14.51 -23.45
C GLU A 164 -7.97 13.50 -22.39
N ALA A 165 -8.82 13.16 -21.41
CA ALA A 165 -8.48 12.15 -20.42
C ALA A 165 -8.18 10.78 -21.06
N ILE A 166 -8.97 10.36 -22.06
CA ILE A 166 -8.70 9.13 -22.81
C ILE A 166 -7.36 9.24 -23.56
N ASN A 167 -7.14 10.32 -24.29
CA ASN A 167 -5.95 10.50 -25.11
C ASN A 167 -4.66 10.53 -24.26
N VAL A 168 -4.69 11.18 -23.10
CA VAL A 168 -3.54 11.22 -22.18
C VAL A 168 -3.16 9.83 -21.67
N ILE A 169 -4.15 9.02 -21.24
CA ILE A 169 -3.89 7.66 -20.75
C ILE A 169 -3.39 6.76 -21.88
N VAL A 170 -4.04 6.82 -23.05
CA VAL A 170 -3.67 6.02 -24.23
C VAL A 170 -2.26 6.36 -24.69
N ARG A 171 -1.95 7.66 -24.85
CA ARG A 171 -0.60 8.11 -25.23
C ARG A 171 0.46 7.60 -24.25
N ARG A 172 0.16 7.56 -22.95
CA ARG A 172 1.08 7.02 -21.94
C ARG A 172 1.30 5.52 -22.11
N ALA A 173 0.25 4.75 -22.43
CA ALA A 173 0.35 3.33 -22.72
C ALA A 173 1.19 3.07 -23.99
N GLU A 174 0.97 3.85 -25.04
CA GLU A 174 1.71 3.74 -26.30
C GLU A 174 3.21 4.01 -26.12
N LEU A 175 3.54 5.01 -25.30
CA LEU A 175 4.94 5.36 -25.03
C LEU A 175 5.70 4.29 -24.24
N ILE A 176 5.02 3.47 -23.43
CA ILE A 176 5.67 2.51 -22.54
C ILE A 176 5.66 1.09 -23.13
N GLU A 177 4.52 0.65 -23.66
CA GLU A 177 4.28 -0.73 -24.11
C GLU A 177 3.98 -0.83 -25.62
N GLY A 178 3.93 0.30 -26.33
CA GLY A 178 3.68 0.36 -27.77
C GLY A 178 2.20 0.52 -28.16
N VAL A 179 1.98 0.71 -29.47
CA VAL A 179 0.68 1.11 -30.04
C VAL A 179 -0.42 0.10 -29.75
N GLU A 180 -0.12 -1.19 -29.78
CA GLU A 180 -1.11 -2.25 -29.52
C GLU A 180 -1.69 -2.14 -28.09
N LYS A 181 -0.83 -1.89 -27.09
CA LYS A 181 -1.29 -1.69 -25.72
C LYS A 181 -2.12 -0.42 -25.59
N GLY A 182 -1.73 0.66 -26.28
CA GLY A 182 -2.53 1.87 -26.38
C GLY A 182 -3.94 1.62 -26.88
N GLN A 183 -4.09 0.84 -27.94
CA GLN A 183 -5.39 0.47 -28.49
C GLN A 183 -6.19 -0.42 -27.53
N GLN A 184 -5.55 -1.35 -26.82
CA GLN A 184 -6.21 -2.12 -25.77
C GLN A 184 -6.77 -1.20 -24.67
N VAL A 185 -5.94 -0.30 -24.14
CA VAL A 185 -6.32 0.64 -23.07
C VAL A 185 -7.43 1.58 -23.54
N ARG A 186 -7.39 2.04 -24.80
CA ARG A 186 -8.46 2.83 -25.41
C ARG A 186 -9.80 2.09 -25.37
N ARG A 187 -9.84 0.82 -25.80
CA ARG A 187 -11.06 0.00 -25.77
C ARG A 187 -11.60 -0.17 -24.36
N GLU A 188 -10.73 -0.40 -23.38
CA GLU A 188 -11.14 -0.52 -21.96
C GLU A 188 -11.71 0.80 -21.41
N LEU A 189 -11.11 1.94 -21.77
CA LEU A 189 -11.61 3.27 -21.38
C LEU A 189 -12.95 3.60 -22.03
N GLU A 190 -13.12 3.27 -23.32
CA GLU A 190 -14.37 3.47 -24.04
C GLU A 190 -15.49 2.60 -23.46
N ALA A 191 -15.21 1.34 -23.14
CA ALA A 191 -16.17 0.47 -22.45
C ALA A 191 -16.57 1.04 -21.08
N LYS A 192 -15.62 1.58 -20.31
CA LYS A 192 -15.90 2.24 -19.02
C LYS A 192 -16.72 3.51 -19.18
N LEU A 193 -16.45 4.29 -20.23
CA LEU A 193 -17.25 5.47 -20.58
C LEU A 193 -18.68 5.07 -20.95
N ASP A 194 -18.87 3.99 -21.71
CA ASP A 194 -20.20 3.46 -22.03
C ASP A 194 -20.95 3.05 -20.76
N THR A 195 -20.29 2.33 -19.84
CA THR A 195 -20.87 2.00 -18.53
C THR A 195 -21.25 3.24 -17.72
N TRP A 196 -20.41 4.29 -17.73
CA TRP A 196 -20.71 5.55 -17.04
C TRP A 196 -21.91 6.27 -17.67
N LEU A 197 -21.94 6.42 -18.99
CA LEU A 197 -23.05 7.05 -19.71
C LEU A 197 -24.37 6.28 -19.49
N ASN A 198 -24.33 4.94 -19.52
CA ASN A 198 -25.50 4.11 -19.24
C ASN A 198 -25.99 4.30 -17.80
N LYS A 199 -25.09 4.40 -16.81
CA LYS A 199 -25.44 4.74 -15.42
C LYS A 199 -26.04 6.14 -15.30
N ALA A 200 -25.59 7.10 -16.10
CA ALA A 200 -26.14 8.46 -16.11
C ALA A 200 -27.53 8.53 -16.76
N GLN A 201 -27.80 7.71 -17.79
CA GLN A 201 -29.06 7.74 -18.55
C GLN A 201 -30.16 6.84 -17.96
N THR A 202 -29.80 5.71 -17.37
CA THR A 202 -30.76 4.69 -16.87
C THR A 202 -31.26 5.00 -15.44
N LEU A 203 -31.14 6.25 -14.97
CA LEU A 203 -31.58 6.64 -13.63
C LEU A 203 -33.12 6.63 -13.56
N ALA A 204 -33.69 5.73 -12.77
CA ALA A 204 -35.13 5.64 -12.56
C ALA A 204 -35.63 6.71 -11.56
N GLY A 205 -36.82 7.26 -11.79
CA GLY A 205 -37.59 8.01 -10.78
C GLY A 205 -36.99 9.34 -10.32
N GLY A 206 -36.23 10.04 -11.16
CA GLY A 206 -35.60 11.32 -10.80
C GLY A 206 -34.36 11.20 -9.90
N ALA A 207 -33.80 9.99 -9.78
CA ALA A 207 -32.51 9.78 -9.13
C ALA A 207 -31.40 10.59 -9.82
N THR A 208 -30.42 11.04 -9.03
CA THR A 208 -29.25 11.77 -9.54
C THR A 208 -27.99 10.94 -9.35
N LEU A 209 -27.11 10.94 -10.36
CA LEU A 209 -25.81 10.29 -10.25
C LEU A 209 -24.83 11.22 -9.54
N LYS A 210 -24.18 10.72 -8.48
CA LYS A 210 -23.15 11.45 -7.73
C LYS A 210 -21.85 10.66 -7.70
N TYR A 211 -20.71 11.34 -7.54
CA TYR A 211 -19.43 10.63 -7.38
C TYR A 211 -19.44 9.78 -6.11
N LYS A 212 -19.90 10.39 -5.01
CA LYS A 212 -20.09 9.73 -3.72
C LYS A 212 -21.34 10.24 -3.01
N VAL A 213 -22.20 9.33 -2.61
CA VAL A 213 -23.47 9.51 -1.93
C VAL A 213 -23.21 9.43 -0.43
N THR A 214 -23.87 10.29 0.31
CA THR A 214 -23.93 10.31 1.76
C THR A 214 -25.34 9.93 2.22
N SER A 215 -25.51 9.62 3.52
CA SER A 215 -26.81 9.26 4.09
C SER A 215 -27.90 10.35 3.92
N ARG A 216 -27.52 11.57 3.55
CA ARG A 216 -28.43 12.71 3.34
C ARG A 216 -28.92 12.84 1.89
N ASP A 217 -28.40 12.04 0.97
CA ASP A 217 -28.60 12.20 -0.48
C ASP A 217 -29.81 11.45 -1.05
N GLY A 218 -30.65 10.85 -0.19
CA GLY A 218 -31.95 10.27 -0.58
C GLY A 218 -31.83 9.18 -1.65
N THR A 219 -32.41 9.44 -2.83
CA THR A 219 -32.45 8.52 -3.98
C THR A 219 -31.22 8.62 -4.90
N ALA A 220 -30.19 9.38 -4.52
CA ALA A 220 -28.98 9.50 -5.33
C ALA A 220 -28.21 8.17 -5.42
N ILE A 221 -27.58 7.93 -6.56
CA ILE A 221 -26.82 6.70 -6.84
C ILE A 221 -25.33 7.04 -6.97
N ASN A 222 -24.48 6.15 -6.46
CA ASN A 222 -23.03 6.25 -6.54
C ASN A 222 -22.52 5.89 -7.94
N LEU A 223 -21.64 6.73 -8.48
CA LEU A 223 -20.73 6.33 -9.55
C LEU A 223 -19.58 5.52 -8.96
N LEU A 224 -18.86 6.06 -7.96
CA LEU A 224 -17.66 5.44 -7.39
C LEU A 224 -17.99 4.67 -6.12
N GLU A 225 -17.51 3.42 -6.04
CA GLU A 225 -17.68 2.56 -4.88
C GLU A 225 -16.32 2.28 -4.23
N ASN A 226 -16.27 2.17 -2.90
CA ASN A 226 -15.02 1.83 -2.22
C ASN A 226 -14.77 0.33 -2.32
N ALA A 227 -13.53 -0.05 -2.58
CA ALA A 227 -13.09 -1.43 -2.44
C ALA A 227 -13.39 -1.98 -1.03
N GLY A 228 -13.88 -3.23 -0.96
CA GLY A 228 -14.19 -3.93 0.29
C GLY A 228 -15.65 -3.86 0.75
N GLN A 229 -16.51 -3.08 0.07
CA GLN A 229 -17.95 -2.98 0.41
C GLN A 229 -18.84 -3.94 -0.41
N GLY A 230 -18.26 -4.81 -1.24
CA GLY A 230 -19.00 -5.74 -2.09
C GLY A 230 -18.12 -6.43 -3.13
N GLN A 231 -18.77 -7.06 -4.13
CA GLN A 231 -18.08 -7.60 -5.30
C GLN A 231 -17.43 -6.47 -6.12
N TRP A 232 -16.29 -6.76 -6.75
CA TRP A 232 -15.60 -5.78 -7.56
C TRP A 232 -16.41 -5.45 -8.82
N GLN A 233 -16.75 -4.18 -8.99
CA GLN A 233 -17.43 -3.64 -10.16
C GLN A 233 -16.54 -2.66 -10.92
N ASP A 234 -16.98 -2.25 -12.11
CA ASP A 234 -16.21 -1.37 -13.00
C ASP A 234 -15.79 -0.05 -12.36
N PHE A 235 -16.57 0.52 -11.44
CA PHE A 235 -16.25 1.77 -10.74
C PHE A 235 -15.94 1.58 -9.25
N THR A 236 -15.62 0.34 -8.85
CA THR A 236 -15.00 0.08 -7.55
C THR A 236 -13.56 0.60 -7.59
N CYS A 237 -13.22 1.47 -6.64
CA CYS A 237 -11.95 2.16 -6.60
C CYS A 237 -11.18 1.85 -5.30
N LEU A 238 -9.88 1.64 -5.42
CA LEU A 238 -8.99 1.54 -4.26
C LEU A 238 -8.83 2.92 -3.63
N ALA A 239 -8.95 3.00 -2.30
CA ALA A 239 -8.62 4.22 -1.55
C ALA A 239 -7.09 4.44 -1.47
N SER A 240 -6.30 3.41 -1.72
CA SER A 240 -4.85 3.44 -1.70
C SER A 240 -4.28 2.42 -2.69
N LEU A 241 -3.35 2.85 -3.53
CA LEU A 241 -2.56 1.96 -4.41
C LEU A 241 -1.45 1.22 -3.65
N ARG A 242 -1.24 1.54 -2.36
CA ARG A 242 -0.24 0.87 -1.51
C ARG A 242 -0.79 -0.35 -0.78
N ASN A 243 -2.10 -0.43 -0.59
CA ASN A 243 -2.73 -1.58 0.05
C ASN A 243 -3.17 -2.56 -1.03
N VAL A 244 -2.26 -3.47 -1.37
CA VAL A 244 -2.57 -4.66 -2.15
C VAL A 244 -3.17 -5.66 -1.17
N GLU A 245 -4.40 -6.10 -1.48
CA GLU A 245 -5.23 -7.18 -0.90
C GLU A 245 -5.06 -7.55 0.60
N PRO A 246 -6.17 -7.77 1.33
CA PRO A 246 -6.07 -8.45 2.62
C PRO A 246 -5.41 -9.82 2.44
N THR A 247 -4.53 -10.20 3.37
CA THR A 247 -3.86 -11.49 3.38
C THR A 247 -4.89 -12.61 3.28
N ILE A 248 -4.88 -13.37 2.17
CA ILE A 248 -5.72 -14.56 2.07
C ILE A 248 -5.06 -15.70 2.84
N GLY A 249 -5.84 -16.42 3.64
CA GLY A 249 -5.38 -17.66 4.26
C GLY A 249 -5.18 -18.72 3.18
N LEU A 250 -3.93 -19.01 2.83
CA LEU A 250 -3.62 -20.12 1.93
C LEU A 250 -3.65 -21.43 2.72
N ILE A 251 -4.72 -22.21 2.57
CA ILE A 251 -4.80 -23.55 3.17
C ILE A 251 -4.23 -24.53 2.15
N LEU A 252 -3.00 -24.99 2.39
CA LEU A 252 -2.41 -26.11 1.67
C LEU A 252 -2.91 -27.40 2.33
N THR A 253 -3.65 -28.21 1.58
CA THR A 253 -4.07 -29.55 2.00
C THR A 253 -3.38 -30.59 1.12
N ASP A 254 -2.72 -31.58 1.73
CA ASP A 254 -2.07 -32.69 1.03
C ASP A 254 -3.06 -33.78 0.56
N GLN A 255 -4.36 -33.49 0.55
CA GLN A 255 -5.39 -34.44 0.14
C GLN A 255 -5.75 -34.25 -1.34
N PRO A 256 -5.94 -35.33 -2.11
CA PRO A 256 -6.41 -35.25 -3.48
C PRO A 256 -7.79 -34.58 -3.57
N LEU A 257 -8.01 -33.84 -4.66
CA LEU A 257 -9.24 -33.11 -4.98
C LEU A 257 -10.36 -34.09 -5.38
N ASP A 258 -10.81 -34.93 -4.47
CA ASP A 258 -11.97 -35.79 -4.71
C ASP A 258 -13.13 -35.44 -3.75
N GLU A 259 -14.26 -35.14 -4.38
CA GLU A 259 -15.61 -34.91 -3.84
C GLU A 259 -15.90 -33.54 -3.19
N GLU A 260 -15.97 -32.50 -4.04
CA GLU A 260 -16.48 -31.14 -3.71
C GLU A 260 -17.93 -31.07 -3.17
N ARG A 261 -18.67 -32.17 -3.09
CA ARG A 261 -20.13 -32.12 -2.79
C ARG A 261 -20.49 -31.96 -1.31
N ASP A 262 -19.62 -32.34 -0.38
CA ASP A 262 -19.96 -32.38 1.06
C ASP A 262 -19.19 -31.39 1.94
N ARG A 263 -18.36 -30.51 1.36
CA ARG A 263 -17.56 -29.56 2.15
C ARG A 263 -18.41 -28.36 2.58
N LYS A 264 -18.93 -28.38 3.81
CA LYS A 264 -19.56 -27.20 4.42
C LYS A 264 -18.53 -26.07 4.59
N PRO A 265 -18.87 -24.82 4.23
CA PRO A 265 -17.98 -23.68 4.44
C PRO A 265 -17.69 -23.54 5.94
N GLN A 266 -16.42 -23.58 6.32
CA GLN A 266 -16.02 -23.29 7.69
C GLN A 266 -16.09 -21.77 7.91
N PRO A 267 -16.67 -21.30 9.02
CA PRO A 267 -16.67 -19.89 9.34
C PRO A 267 -15.24 -19.41 9.63
N PHE A 268 -14.94 -18.20 9.16
CA PHE A 268 -13.72 -17.48 9.52
C PHE A 268 -13.83 -17.05 10.99
N GLU A 269 -12.93 -17.54 11.85
CA GLU A 269 -12.58 -16.89 13.12
C GLU A 269 -11.39 -15.94 12.92
#